data_AF-A0A4Q5XWV0-F1
#
_entry.id   AF-A0A4Q5XWV0-F1
#
_cell.length_a   1.000
_cell.length_b   1.000
_cell.length_c   1.000
_cell.angle_alpha   90.00
_cell.angle_beta   90.00
_cell.angle_gamma   90.00
#
_symmetry.space_group_name_H-M   'P 1'
#
loop_
_entity.id
_entity.type
_entity.pdbx_description
1 polymer ?
#
loop_
_entity_poly.entity_id
_entity_poly.type
_entity_poly.pdbx_seq_one_letter_code
_entity_poly.pdbx_strand_id
1 'polypeptide(L)'
;MTSSPAIAAPPIPPARLNLAVTGHREGNAAFAANRSRIEIILTEILGIIADAVQAEASHGAVATTRLHSMLAEGFDLMVAEQALARKWELVAPLPFGLDLNIAINALPATADDARAMIAGREPQSMDVKRCGDQVDGRAGVAFLARGPGRGARQSVCRGTAVSR
;
A
#
# COMPACT_ATOMS: atom_id res chain seq x y z
N MET A 1 38.33 -21.51 -34.34
CA MET A 1 37.98 -20.19 -33.78
C MET A 1 36.53 -20.25 -33.35
N THR A 2 36.26 -20.38 -32.06
CA THR A 2 34.88 -20.39 -31.51
C THR A 2 34.46 -18.95 -31.26
N SER A 3 33.45 -18.46 -31.99
CA SER A 3 32.91 -17.12 -31.78
C SER A 3 32.24 -17.02 -30.41
N SER A 4 32.59 -15.98 -29.64
CA SER A 4 31.89 -15.67 -28.40
C SER A 4 30.42 -15.37 -28.69
N PRO A 5 29.45 -15.93 -27.94
CA PRO A 5 28.04 -15.65 -28.17
C PRO A 5 27.75 -14.16 -27.92
N ALA A 6 27.04 -13.55 -28.86
CA ALA A 6 26.59 -12.17 -28.72
C ALA A 6 25.57 -12.07 -27.58
N ILE A 7 25.90 -11.34 -26.53
CA ILE A 7 24.97 -11.03 -25.44
C ILE A 7 24.06 -9.89 -25.91
N ALA A 8 22.77 -10.17 -26.09
CA ALA A 8 21.77 -9.14 -26.36
C ALA A 8 21.33 -8.46 -25.06
N ALA A 9 21.15 -7.14 -25.11
CA ALA A 9 20.61 -6.39 -23.98
C ALA A 9 19.14 -6.77 -23.73
N PRO A 10 18.68 -6.77 -22.46
CA PRO A 10 17.28 -6.99 -22.15
C PRO A 10 16.40 -5.87 -22.74
N PRO A 11 15.12 -6.15 -23.02
CA PRO A 11 14.19 -5.13 -23.50
C PRO A 11 14.05 -4.00 -22.48
N ILE A 12 13.80 -2.79 -22.98
CA ILE A 12 13.56 -1.61 -22.15
C ILE A 12 12.30 -1.87 -21.32
N PRO A 13 12.35 -1.69 -19.98
CA PRO A 13 11.17 -1.88 -19.14
C PRO A 13 10.11 -0.79 -19.43
N PRO A 14 8.82 -1.10 -19.25
CA PRO A 14 7.77 -0.09 -19.37
C PRO A 14 7.96 1.01 -18.32
N ALA A 15 7.65 2.24 -18.70
CA ALA A 15 7.66 3.38 -17.78
C ALA A 15 6.58 3.17 -16.70
N ARG A 16 6.81 3.67 -15.48
CA ARG A 16 5.86 3.52 -14.37
C ARG A 16 5.87 4.75 -13.49
N LEU A 17 4.69 5.30 -13.22
CA LEU A 17 4.53 6.30 -12.17
C LEU A 17 4.57 5.62 -10.79
N ASN A 18 5.49 6.09 -9.95
CA ASN A 18 5.57 5.72 -8.54
C ASN A 18 5.17 6.95 -7.73
N LEU A 19 4.08 6.84 -6.97
CA LEU A 19 3.53 7.91 -6.16
C LEU A 19 3.72 7.58 -4.68
N ALA A 20 4.14 8.55 -3.88
CA ALA A 20 4.07 8.51 -2.44
C ALA A 20 3.39 9.79 -1.97
N VAL A 21 2.49 9.67 -1.00
CA VAL A 21 1.83 10.81 -0.37
C VAL A 21 1.83 10.61 1.13
N THR A 22 1.74 11.70 1.86
CA THR A 22 1.65 11.71 3.33
C THR A 22 0.58 12.70 3.73
N GLY A 23 -0.04 12.47 4.88
CA GLY A 23 -1.00 13.40 5.43
C GLY A 23 -1.18 13.24 6.93
N HIS A 24 -2.28 13.79 7.42
CA HIS A 24 -2.62 13.75 8.83
C HIS A 24 -3.25 12.42 9.25
N ARG A 25 -3.03 12.06 10.52
CA ARG A 25 -3.70 10.93 11.18
C ARG A 25 -5.14 11.30 11.57
N GLU A 26 -5.97 10.29 11.81
CA GLU A 26 -7.40 10.47 12.13
C GLU A 26 -7.63 11.40 13.35
N GLY A 27 -6.74 11.37 14.35
CA GLY A 27 -6.81 12.23 15.53
C GLY A 27 -6.49 13.72 15.30
N ASN A 28 -6.11 14.14 14.09
CA ASN A 28 -5.87 15.54 13.79
C ASN A 28 -7.19 16.31 13.57
N ALA A 29 -7.40 17.39 14.34
CA ALA A 29 -8.65 18.15 14.29
C ALA A 29 -8.96 18.75 12.91
N ALA A 30 -7.95 19.25 12.19
CA ALA A 30 -8.14 19.82 10.86
C ALA A 30 -8.50 18.75 9.82
N PHE A 31 -7.87 17.57 9.91
CA PHE A 31 -8.22 16.42 9.08
C PHE A 31 -9.64 15.94 9.36
N ALA A 32 -9.98 15.72 10.64
CA ALA A 32 -11.32 15.29 11.04
C ALA A 32 -12.41 16.26 10.57
N ALA A 33 -12.19 17.57 10.75
CA ALA A 33 -13.14 18.60 10.32
C ALA A 33 -13.31 18.69 8.79
N ASN A 34 -12.35 18.19 8.01
CA ASN A 34 -12.35 18.30 6.55
C ASN A 34 -12.35 16.93 5.84
N ARG A 35 -12.58 15.83 6.56
CA ARG A 35 -12.35 14.46 6.07
C ARG A 35 -13.00 14.19 4.72
N SER A 36 -14.31 14.47 4.59
CA SER A 36 -15.05 14.28 3.35
C SER A 36 -14.54 15.17 2.21
N ARG A 37 -14.18 16.42 2.51
CA ARG A 37 -13.64 17.34 1.50
C ARG A 37 -12.27 16.87 1.01
N ILE A 38 -11.42 16.40 1.93
CA ILE A 38 -10.11 15.83 1.59
C ILE A 38 -10.30 14.60 0.71
N GLU A 39 -11.24 13.72 1.04
CA GLU A 39 -11.52 12.51 0.25
C GLU A 39 -11.98 12.82 -1.18
N ILE A 40 -12.86 13.82 -1.35
CA ILE A 40 -13.33 14.30 -2.66
C ILE A 40 -12.16 14.86 -3.47
N ILE A 41 -11.40 15.80 -2.90
CA ILE A 41 -10.28 16.44 -3.61
C ILE A 41 -9.19 15.42 -3.94
N LEU A 42 -8.92 14.48 -3.04
CA LEU A 42 -8.00 13.39 -3.31
C LEU A 42 -8.48 12.53 -4.48
N THR A 43 -9.79 12.26 -4.56
CA THR A 43 -10.39 11.52 -5.69
C THR A 43 -10.13 12.24 -7.01
N GLU A 44 -10.33 13.56 -7.03
CA GLU A 44 -10.09 14.40 -8.20
C GLU A 44 -8.61 14.40 -8.60
N ILE A 45 -7.69 14.62 -7.65
CA ILE A 45 -6.24 14.61 -7.88
C ILE A 45 -5.80 13.27 -8.46
N LEU A 46 -6.22 12.15 -7.85
CA LEU A 46 -5.86 10.82 -8.34
C LEU A 46 -6.50 10.50 -9.70
N GLY A 47 -7.66 11.11 -10.01
CA GLY A 47 -8.28 11.05 -11.34
C GLY A 47 -7.41 11.76 -12.40
N ILE A 48 -7.00 13.00 -12.13
CA ILE A 48 -6.13 13.78 -13.01
C ILE A 48 -4.82 13.03 -13.28
N ILE A 49 -4.23 12.43 -12.24
CA ILE A 49 -3.00 11.62 -12.37
C ILE A 49 -3.26 10.38 -13.24
N ALA A 50 -4.39 9.68 -13.05
CA ALA A 50 -4.72 8.51 -13.86
C ALA A 50 -4.87 8.87 -15.34
N ASP A 51 -5.56 9.97 -15.64
CA ASP A 51 -5.76 10.45 -17.02
C ASP A 51 -4.43 10.85 -17.67
N ALA A 52 -3.55 11.53 -16.93
CA ALA A 52 -2.21 11.88 -17.41
C ALA A 52 -1.37 10.63 -17.72
N VAL A 53 -1.35 9.64 -16.83
CA VAL A 53 -0.63 8.38 -17.05
C VAL A 53 -1.20 7.62 -18.26
N GLN A 54 -2.52 7.65 -18.47
CA GLN A 54 -3.15 7.02 -19.62
C GLN A 54 -2.77 7.70 -20.94
N ALA A 55 -2.60 9.03 -20.95
CA ALA A 55 -2.16 9.77 -22.13
C ALA A 55 -0.74 9.40 -22.58
N GLU A 56 0.15 9.08 -21.63
CA GLU A 56 1.53 8.65 -21.90
C GLU A 56 1.62 7.31 -22.64
N ALA A 57 0.55 6.50 -22.67
CA ALA A 57 0.52 5.25 -23.42
C ALA A 57 0.73 5.44 -24.93
N SER A 58 0.52 6.65 -25.45
CA SER A 58 0.82 7.02 -26.84
C SER A 58 2.33 7.14 -27.13
N HIS A 59 3.15 7.31 -26.09
CA HIS A 59 4.61 7.49 -26.18
C HIS A 59 5.41 6.22 -25.87
N GLY A 60 4.75 5.16 -25.40
CA GLY A 60 5.39 3.88 -25.11
C GLY A 60 4.59 3.02 -24.14
N ALA A 61 5.15 1.86 -23.78
CA ALA A 61 4.53 0.99 -22.80
C ALA A 61 4.59 1.61 -21.39
N VAL A 62 3.43 1.78 -20.76
CA VAL A 62 3.29 2.29 -19.39
C VAL A 62 2.71 1.19 -18.51
N ALA A 63 3.40 0.87 -17.42
CA ALA A 63 2.94 -0.08 -16.42
C ALA A 63 2.00 0.58 -15.41
N THR A 64 1.22 -0.25 -14.72
CA THR A 64 0.29 0.19 -13.66
C THR A 64 0.97 1.09 -12.63
N THR A 65 0.32 2.22 -12.33
CA THR A 65 0.74 3.15 -11.27
C THR A 65 0.92 2.40 -9.96
N ARG A 66 1.95 2.77 -9.21
CA ARG A 66 2.28 2.19 -7.91
C ARG A 66 2.23 3.26 -6.84
N LEU A 67 1.38 3.06 -5.83
CA LEU A 67 1.34 3.84 -4.61
C LEU A 67 2.26 3.23 -3.56
N HIS A 68 3.09 4.05 -2.94
CA HIS A 68 3.90 3.72 -1.77
C HIS A 68 3.27 4.39 -0.54
N SER A 69 2.98 3.62 0.49
CA SER A 69 2.33 4.10 1.72
C SER A 69 2.90 3.42 2.97
N MET A 70 2.98 4.16 4.08
CA MET A 70 3.35 3.60 5.38
C MET A 70 2.16 2.91 6.08
N LEU A 71 0.97 3.00 5.49
CA LEU A 71 -0.28 2.47 6.03
C LEU A 71 -0.60 3.03 7.43
N ALA A 72 -0.22 4.28 7.70
CA ALA A 72 -0.63 4.97 8.91
C ALA A 72 -2.14 5.27 8.86
N GLU A 73 -2.82 5.24 10.00
CA GLU A 73 -4.24 5.62 10.07
C GLU A 73 -4.46 7.06 9.55
N GLY A 74 -5.64 7.31 8.96
CA GLY A 74 -6.05 8.61 8.45
C GLY A 74 -5.79 8.70 6.95
N PHE A 75 -5.08 9.74 6.53
CA PHE A 75 -4.87 10.05 5.12
C PHE A 75 -4.16 8.93 4.34
N ASP A 76 -3.16 8.27 4.94
CA ASP A 76 -2.41 7.21 4.27
C ASP A 76 -3.29 5.99 3.91
N LEU A 77 -4.20 5.59 4.81
CA LEU A 77 -5.19 4.54 4.51
C LEU A 77 -6.24 5.02 3.50
N MET A 78 -6.70 6.27 3.60
CA MET A 78 -7.64 6.86 2.63
C MET A 78 -7.08 6.83 1.20
N VAL A 79 -5.82 7.19 1.01
CA VAL A 79 -5.17 7.14 -0.31
C VAL A 79 -4.96 5.70 -0.75
N ALA A 80 -4.55 4.80 0.16
CA ALA A 80 -4.38 3.38 -0.16
C ALA A 80 -5.68 2.76 -0.68
N GLU A 81 -6.82 3.09 -0.07
CA GLU A 81 -8.14 2.65 -0.52
C GLU A 81 -8.48 3.18 -1.91
N GLN A 82 -8.25 4.47 -2.15
CA GLN A 82 -8.51 5.08 -3.44
C GLN A 82 -7.59 4.57 -4.57
N ALA A 83 -6.34 4.23 -4.26
CA ALA A 83 -5.43 3.61 -5.21
C ALA A 83 -5.85 2.18 -5.55
N LEU A 84 -6.22 1.38 -4.55
CA LEU A 84 -6.72 0.02 -4.75
C LEU A 84 -8.03 0.01 -5.58
N ALA A 85 -8.94 0.95 -5.33
CA ALA A 85 -10.15 1.11 -6.13
C ALA A 85 -9.86 1.41 -7.62
N ARG A 86 -8.72 2.06 -7.91
CA ARG A 86 -8.22 2.31 -9.27
C ARG A 86 -7.37 1.17 -9.84
N LYS A 87 -7.27 0.04 -9.14
CA LYS A 87 -6.44 -1.12 -9.49
C LYS A 87 -4.95 -0.77 -9.58
N TRP A 88 -4.51 0.25 -8.85
CA TRP A 88 -3.08 0.56 -8.72
C TRP A 88 -2.40 -0.46 -7.81
N GLU A 89 -1.10 -0.63 -7.99
CA GLU A 89 -0.31 -1.43 -7.06
C GLU A 89 -0.09 -0.65 -5.76
N LEU A 90 -0.21 -1.34 -4.63
CA LEU A 90 0.13 -0.79 -3.32
C LEU A 90 1.43 -1.45 -2.82
N VAL A 91 2.43 -0.64 -2.49
CA VAL A 91 3.67 -1.06 -1.83
C VAL A 91 3.73 -0.43 -0.45
N ALA A 92 4.08 -1.24 0.55
CA ALA A 92 4.26 -0.77 1.91
C ALA A 92 5.72 -0.99 2.35
N PRO A 93 6.60 0.02 2.17
CA PRO A 93 7.97 -0.04 2.67
C PRO A 93 8.02 0.27 4.16
N LEU A 94 7.50 -0.65 4.97
CA LEU A 94 7.31 -0.46 6.40
C LEU A 94 8.65 -0.16 7.11
N PRO A 95 8.73 0.85 8.00
CA PRO A 95 9.95 1.18 8.73
C PRO A 95 10.33 0.12 9.77
N PHE A 96 9.38 -0.76 10.12
CA PHE A 96 9.53 -1.85 11.06
C PHE A 96 8.88 -3.13 10.51
N GLY A 97 9.05 -4.25 11.21
CA GLY A 97 8.29 -5.47 10.92
C GLY A 97 6.78 -5.24 11.01
N LEU A 98 6.01 -6.01 10.23
CA LEU A 98 4.56 -5.82 10.07
C LEU A 98 3.81 -5.76 11.41
N ASP A 99 4.06 -6.71 12.32
CA ASP A 99 3.38 -6.78 13.62
C ASP A 99 3.58 -5.49 14.43
N LEU A 100 4.81 -4.95 14.45
CA LEU A 100 5.12 -3.69 15.13
C LEU A 100 4.50 -2.50 14.41
N ASN A 101 4.48 -2.50 13.07
CA ASN A 101 3.85 -1.44 12.29
C ASN A 101 2.34 -1.37 12.56
N ILE A 102 1.66 -2.50 12.62
CA ILE A 102 0.23 -2.58 12.97
C ILE A 102 0.03 -2.03 14.38
N ALA A 103 0.79 -2.54 15.36
CA ALA A 103 0.64 -2.12 16.75
C ALA A 103 0.87 -0.61 16.97
N ILE A 104 1.86 0.00 16.30
CA ILE A 104 2.13 1.45 16.41
C ILE A 104 1.05 2.27 15.72
N ASN A 105 0.62 1.86 14.52
CA ASN A 105 -0.38 2.61 13.76
C ASN A 105 -1.79 2.46 14.32
N ALA A 106 -2.05 1.44 15.14
CA ALA A 106 -3.28 1.28 15.91
C ALA A 106 -3.44 2.30 17.06
N LEU A 107 -2.44 3.14 17.30
CA LEU A 107 -2.44 4.21 18.31
C LEU A 107 -2.88 3.74 19.72
N PRO A 108 -2.25 2.69 20.28
CA PRO A 108 -2.60 2.20 21.60
C PRO A 108 -2.34 3.28 22.66
N ALA A 109 -3.35 3.55 23.50
CA ALA A 109 -3.21 4.47 24.62
C ALA A 109 -2.39 3.86 25.78
N THR A 110 -2.24 2.54 25.80
CA THR A 110 -1.54 1.80 26.85
C THR A 110 -0.44 0.91 26.28
N ALA A 111 0.61 0.70 27.07
CA ALA A 111 1.67 -0.24 26.70
C ALA A 111 1.18 -1.70 26.69
N ASP A 112 0.11 -2.02 27.44
CA ASP A 112 -0.48 -3.36 27.46
C ASP A 112 -1.21 -3.69 26.16
N ASP A 113 -1.98 -2.74 25.61
CA ASP A 113 -2.58 -2.89 24.27
C ASP A 113 -1.50 -3.07 23.20
N ALA A 114 -0.46 -2.24 23.22
CA ALA A 114 0.65 -2.35 22.28
C ALA A 114 1.33 -3.73 22.34
N ARG A 115 1.61 -4.22 23.57
CA ARG A 115 2.20 -5.55 23.78
C ARG A 115 1.27 -6.69 23.37
N ALA A 116 -0.03 -6.56 23.62
CA ALA A 116 -1.02 -7.55 23.20
C ALA A 116 -1.00 -7.70 21.67
N MET A 117 -1.05 -6.58 20.95
CA MET A 117 -1.02 -6.56 19.48
C MET A 117 0.28 -7.12 18.90
N ILE A 118 1.44 -6.72 19.42
CA ILE A 118 2.74 -7.26 18.97
C ILE A 118 2.81 -8.78 19.17
N ALA A 119 2.15 -9.29 20.22
CA ALA A 119 2.08 -10.72 20.49
C ALA A 119 0.96 -11.45 19.70
N GLY A 120 0.26 -10.77 18.80
CA GLY A 120 -0.86 -11.31 18.03
C GLY A 120 -2.12 -11.59 18.85
N ARG A 121 -2.26 -10.93 20.02
CA ARG A 121 -3.46 -10.97 20.86
C ARG A 121 -4.32 -9.71 20.64
N GLU A 122 -5.59 -9.80 21.01
CA GLU A 122 -6.49 -8.65 20.93
C GLU A 122 -6.13 -7.59 21.99
N PRO A 123 -6.12 -6.30 21.62
CA PRO A 123 -6.05 -5.21 22.60
C PRO A 123 -7.38 -5.10 23.36
N GLN A 124 -7.34 -4.48 24.54
CA GLN A 124 -8.53 -4.21 25.35
C GLN A 124 -9.42 -3.14 24.71
N SER A 125 -8.81 -2.14 24.07
CA SER A 125 -9.54 -1.08 23.39
C SER A 125 -10.07 -1.52 22.03
N MET A 126 -11.40 -1.40 21.85
CA MET A 126 -12.07 -1.69 20.58
C MET A 126 -11.69 -0.70 19.47
N ASP A 127 -11.35 0.54 19.81
CA ASP A 127 -10.88 1.52 18.83
C ASP A 127 -9.49 1.13 18.30
N VAL A 128 -8.60 0.73 19.21
CA VAL A 128 -7.26 0.22 18.86
C VAL A 128 -7.37 -1.04 18.01
N LYS A 129 -8.28 -1.97 18.37
CA LYS A 129 -8.54 -3.16 17.57
C LYS A 129 -8.98 -2.79 16.15
N ARG A 130 -9.98 -1.91 16.01
CA ARG A 130 -10.51 -1.48 14.71
C ARG A 130 -9.43 -0.85 13.84
N CYS A 131 -8.61 0.03 14.42
CA CYS A 131 -7.51 0.67 13.72
C CYS A 131 -6.48 -0.36 13.25
N GLY A 132 -6.08 -1.28 14.13
CA GLY A 132 -5.18 -2.40 13.79
C GLY A 132 -5.69 -3.26 12.64
N ASP A 133 -6.98 -3.63 12.67
CA ASP A 133 -7.62 -4.43 11.64
C ASP A 133 -7.62 -3.72 10.27
N GLN A 134 -7.77 -2.39 10.24
CA GLN A 134 -7.69 -1.61 9.00
C GLN A 134 -6.27 -1.63 8.41
N VAL A 135 -5.25 -1.41 9.24
CA VAL A 135 -3.84 -1.44 8.81
C VAL A 135 -3.44 -2.84 8.31
N ASP A 136 -3.81 -3.88 9.04
CA ASP A 136 -3.56 -5.28 8.66
C ASP A 136 -4.25 -5.64 7.34
N GLY A 137 -5.52 -5.25 7.18
CA GLY A 137 -6.27 -5.49 5.94
C GLY A 137 -5.62 -4.86 4.71
N ARG A 138 -5.02 -3.66 4.82
CA ARG A 138 -4.28 -3.04 3.71
C ARG A 138 -2.89 -3.65 3.51
N ALA A 139 -2.21 -4.02 4.59
CA ALA A 139 -0.93 -4.72 4.51
C ALA A 139 -1.07 -6.08 3.80
N GLY A 140 -2.19 -6.78 4.01
CA GLY A 140 -2.47 -8.08 3.39
C GLY A 140 -2.63 -8.05 1.86
N VAL A 141 -2.95 -6.88 1.28
CA VAL A 141 -3.04 -6.68 -0.18
C VAL A 141 -1.87 -5.87 -0.76
N ALA A 142 -1.04 -5.29 0.10
CA ALA A 142 0.16 -4.56 -0.31
C ALA A 142 1.31 -5.53 -0.63
N PHE A 143 2.13 -5.16 -1.62
CA PHE A 143 3.46 -5.74 -1.71
C PHE A 143 4.31 -5.15 -0.57
N LEU A 144 4.57 -5.97 0.43
CA LEU A 144 5.46 -5.61 1.52
C LEU A 144 6.90 -5.66 0.98
N ALA A 145 7.60 -4.52 0.99
CA ALA A 145 9.03 -4.50 0.68
C ALA A 145 9.75 -5.28 1.78
N ARG A 146 10.08 -6.55 1.50
CA ARG A 146 10.58 -7.48 2.52
C ARG A 146 11.92 -7.00 3.09
N GLY A 147 11.95 -6.72 4.39
CA GLY A 147 13.10 -7.02 5.25
C GLY A 147 13.09 -8.51 5.65
N PRO A 148 14.21 -9.09 6.11
CA PRO A 148 14.30 -10.51 6.44
C PRO A 148 13.50 -10.79 7.72
N GLY A 149 12.22 -11.13 7.58
CA GLY A 149 11.35 -11.32 8.74
C GLY A 149 10.00 -11.93 8.39
N ARG A 150 9.93 -13.26 8.59
CA ARG A 150 8.77 -14.17 8.58
C ARG A 150 8.23 -14.67 7.24
N GLY A 151 8.02 -15.98 7.28
CA GLY A 151 7.59 -16.83 6.19
C GLY A 151 6.18 -16.48 5.72
N ALA A 152 6.03 -16.70 4.42
CA ALA A 152 4.81 -16.69 3.64
C ALA A 152 3.54 -17.08 4.42
N ARG A 153 2.64 -16.12 4.63
CA ARG A 153 1.22 -16.37 4.35
C ARG A 153 1.01 -16.02 2.87
N GLN A 154 1.26 -17.00 1.99
CA GLN A 154 0.87 -16.88 0.59
C GLN A 154 -0.65 -17.07 0.52
N SER A 155 -1.41 -16.00 0.27
CA SER A 155 -2.68 -16.14 -0.44
C SER A 155 -2.36 -16.31 -1.92
N VAL A 156 -2.26 -17.57 -2.35
CA VAL A 156 -2.16 -17.91 -3.76
C VAL A 156 -3.54 -17.72 -4.37
N CYS A 157 -3.83 -16.54 -4.92
CA CYS A 157 -4.88 -16.40 -5.93
C CYS A 157 -4.37 -17.01 -7.24
N ARG A 158 -4.57 -18.32 -7.43
CA ARG A 158 -4.35 -19.00 -8.72
C ARG A 158 -5.48 -18.58 -9.67
N GLY A 159 -5.15 -17.74 -10.64
CA GLY A 159 -5.92 -17.57 -11.86
C GLY A 159 -5.57 -18.64 -12.91
N THR A 160 -6.60 -18.95 -13.70
CA THR A 160 -6.65 -19.60 -15.02
C THR A 160 -6.30 -21.08 -15.19
N ALA A 161 -7.35 -21.87 -15.41
CA ALA A 161 -7.34 -22.94 -16.41
C ALA A 161 -8.40 -22.61 -17.47
N VAL A 162 -7.95 -22.13 -18.63
CA VAL A 162 -8.70 -22.20 -19.89
C VAL A 162 -8.49 -23.62 -20.41
N SER A 163 -9.56 -24.36 -20.65
CA SER A 163 -9.52 -25.59 -21.46
C SER A 163 -10.22 -25.35 -22.79
N ARG A 164 -9.59 -25.92 -23.81
CA ARG A 164 -9.94 -25.87 -25.23
C ARG A 164 -11.28 -26.50 -25.55
#